data_AF-A0A366S253-F1
#
_entry.id   AF-A0A366S253-F1
#
_cell.length_a   1.000
_cell.length_b   1.000
_cell.length_c   1.000
_cell.angle_alpha   90.00
_cell.angle_beta   90.00
_cell.angle_gamma   90.00
#
_symmetry.space_group_name_H-M   'P 1'
#
loop_
_entity.id
_entity.type
_entity.pdbx_description
1 polymer ?
#
loop_
_entity_poly.entity_id
_entity_poly.type
_entity_poly.pdbx_seq_one_letter_code
_entity_poly.pdbx_strand_id
1 'polypeptide(L)'
;MSSQKRRIDKEAVGRAEEGDKGISREVRLQHSWEALLGVAPRPKDQRMEHLTHVNTLEEQIKGLRSEIEQLNAEKEKLGAKASSEDGASISSGGRKGSLGWLVAELGYVSSVASKLGLSLQKPTDHRELPILCGVICDKEQLVGLKSFMGVFADSPSQDGCFFCLSQAGHGLMAPMLAFGEDGLRCQVHGDDDVCVWISKREGRWVIGTSRG
;
A
#
# COMPACT_ATOMS: atom_id res chain seq x y z
N MET A 1 -60.74 10.73 9.38
CA MET A 1 -61.53 10.06 8.33
C MET A 1 -62.13 11.13 7.41
N SER A 2 -61.62 11.28 6.19
CA SER A 2 -62.34 11.97 5.10
C SER A 2 -61.65 11.65 3.78
N SER A 3 -62.34 10.84 3.00
CA SER A 3 -62.07 10.56 1.59
C SER A 3 -62.63 11.68 0.71
N GLN A 4 -62.24 11.67 -0.57
CA GLN A 4 -62.76 12.47 -1.71
C GLN A 4 -62.09 13.82 -1.97
N LYS A 5 -61.11 13.81 -2.90
CA LYS A 5 -61.32 14.39 -4.25
C LYS A 5 -60.18 14.02 -5.21
N ARG A 6 -60.48 13.12 -6.15
CA ARG A 6 -59.79 13.01 -7.45
C ARG A 6 -60.54 13.89 -8.44
N ARG A 7 -59.88 14.87 -9.06
CA ARG A 7 -60.19 15.43 -10.40
C ARG A 7 -58.88 16.04 -10.91
N ILE A 8 -58.23 15.37 -11.87
CA ILE A 8 -58.22 15.69 -13.31
C ILE A 8 -57.54 17.04 -13.54
N ASP A 9 -56.31 16.98 -14.04
CA ASP A 9 -55.77 17.89 -15.06
C ASP A 9 -54.78 17.08 -15.92
N LYS A 10 -55.34 16.46 -16.95
CA LYS A 10 -54.64 15.99 -18.15
C LYS A 10 -54.90 17.07 -19.19
N GLU A 11 -53.95 17.97 -19.45
CA GLU A 11 -53.85 18.73 -20.71
C GLU A 11 -52.63 19.65 -20.67
N ALA A 12 -51.48 19.13 -21.11
CA ALA A 12 -50.34 19.91 -21.62
C ALA A 12 -49.35 18.97 -22.34
N VAL A 13 -49.84 18.26 -23.35
CA VAL A 13 -48.98 17.60 -24.35
C VAL A 13 -49.37 18.19 -25.70
N GLY A 14 -48.67 19.23 -26.10
CA GLY A 14 -48.91 19.91 -27.36
C GLY A 14 -47.76 20.83 -27.73
N ARG A 15 -47.12 20.50 -28.86
CA ARG A 15 -46.17 21.30 -29.67
C ARG A 15 -44.72 21.35 -29.21
N ALA A 16 -43.92 20.44 -29.78
CA ALA A 16 -42.58 20.74 -30.30
C ALA A 16 -42.16 19.63 -31.29
N GLU A 17 -42.91 19.45 -32.38
CA GLU A 17 -42.45 18.67 -33.53
C GLU A 17 -42.64 19.52 -34.78
N GLU A 18 -41.65 20.37 -35.08
CA GLU A 18 -41.53 20.99 -36.40
C GLU A 18 -40.09 21.47 -36.57
N GLY A 19 -39.32 20.78 -37.43
CA GLY A 19 -38.04 21.31 -37.88
C GLY A 19 -36.89 20.33 -38.11
N ASP A 20 -37.11 19.01 -38.18
CA ASP A 20 -36.05 18.11 -38.67
C ASP A 20 -36.03 18.17 -40.21
N LYS A 21 -35.41 19.24 -40.74
CA LYS A 21 -35.11 19.40 -42.15
C LYS A 21 -34.19 18.26 -42.55
N GLY A 22 -34.79 17.26 -43.20
CA GLY A 22 -34.17 16.02 -43.63
C GLY A 22 -32.77 16.22 -44.20
N ILE A 23 -31.77 16.01 -43.36
CA ILE A 23 -30.44 15.64 -43.80
C ILE A 23 -30.62 14.30 -44.50
N SER A 24 -30.49 14.31 -45.83
CA SER A 24 -30.66 13.16 -46.69
C SER A 24 -29.92 11.96 -46.11
N ARG A 25 -30.52 10.78 -46.18
CA ARG A 25 -29.96 9.54 -45.65
C ARG A 25 -28.54 9.31 -46.17
N GLU A 26 -28.24 9.74 -47.40
CA GLU A 26 -26.90 9.80 -48.00
C GLU A 26 -25.90 10.58 -47.13
N VAL A 27 -26.25 11.80 -46.70
CA VAL A 27 -25.36 12.68 -45.94
C VAL A 27 -25.11 12.13 -44.53
N ARG A 28 -26.12 11.47 -43.92
CA ARG A 28 -25.93 10.74 -42.66
C ARG A 28 -24.99 9.54 -42.81
N LEU A 29 -25.11 8.80 -43.91
CA LEU A 29 -24.22 7.68 -44.20
C LEU A 29 -22.79 8.15 -44.52
N GLN A 30 -22.66 9.29 -45.20
CA GLN A 30 -21.37 9.86 -45.58
C GLN A 30 -20.62 10.43 -44.36
N HIS A 31 -21.29 11.16 -43.46
CA HIS A 31 -20.72 11.55 -42.17
C HIS A 31 -20.42 10.34 -41.27
N SER A 32 -21.26 9.30 -41.27
CA SER A 32 -20.98 8.06 -40.53
C SER A 32 -19.76 7.32 -41.08
N TRP A 33 -19.53 7.36 -42.39
CA TRP A 33 -18.38 6.74 -43.03
C TRP A 33 -17.10 7.53 -42.78
N GLU A 34 -17.16 8.86 -42.81
CA GLU A 34 -16.04 9.74 -42.43
C GLU A 34 -15.72 9.64 -40.94
N ALA A 35 -16.69 9.41 -40.05
CA ALA A 35 -16.44 9.14 -38.63
C ALA A 35 -15.79 7.76 -38.39
N LEU A 36 -16.09 6.76 -39.23
CA LEU A 36 -15.43 5.44 -39.20
C LEU A 36 -14.01 5.48 -39.78
N LEU A 37 -13.76 6.34 -40.76
CA LEU A 37 -12.43 6.57 -41.35
C LEU A 37 -11.62 7.66 -40.60
N GLY A 38 -12.29 8.41 -39.73
CA GLY A 38 -11.77 9.48 -38.89
C GLY A 38 -10.95 8.94 -37.72
N VAL A 39 -9.72 8.56 -38.04
CA VAL A 39 -8.56 8.57 -37.13
C VAL A 39 -8.61 7.56 -35.98
N ALA A 40 -8.73 6.28 -36.32
CA ALA A 40 -7.95 5.28 -35.60
C ALA A 40 -6.48 5.48 -36.03
N PRO A 41 -5.52 5.74 -35.11
CA PRO A 41 -4.12 5.83 -35.48
C PRO A 41 -3.72 4.55 -36.22
N ARG A 42 -3.04 4.70 -37.37
CA ARG A 42 -2.71 3.55 -38.20
C ARG A 42 -1.90 2.59 -37.34
N PRO A 43 -2.16 1.28 -37.35
CA PRO A 43 -1.45 0.31 -36.49
C PRO A 43 0.07 0.29 -36.70
N LYS A 44 0.58 0.92 -37.76
CA LYS A 44 2.02 1.13 -37.99
C LYS A 44 2.61 2.26 -37.15
N ASP A 45 1.85 3.33 -36.89
CA ASP A 45 2.31 4.50 -36.13
C ASP A 45 2.39 4.15 -34.64
N GLN A 46 1.38 3.46 -34.11
CA GLN A 46 1.43 2.89 -32.74
C GLN A 46 2.60 1.91 -32.57
N ARG A 47 2.91 1.10 -33.58
CA ARG A 47 4.03 0.14 -33.50
C ARG A 47 5.39 0.85 -33.40
N MET A 48 5.56 1.97 -34.10
CA MET A 48 6.79 2.78 -33.99
C MET A 48 6.89 3.45 -32.62
N GLU A 49 5.80 4.02 -32.10
CA GLU A 49 5.79 4.59 -30.74
C GLU A 49 6.13 3.53 -29.69
N HIS A 50 5.55 2.33 -29.78
CA HIS A 50 5.89 1.21 -28.91
C HIS A 50 7.36 0.79 -29.02
N LEU A 51 7.92 0.73 -30.23
CA LEU A 51 9.34 0.40 -30.42
C LEU A 51 10.26 1.47 -29.81
N THR A 52 9.93 2.76 -29.96
CA THR A 52 10.71 3.83 -29.34
C THR A 52 10.68 3.74 -27.82
N HIS A 53 9.50 3.48 -27.23
CA HIS A 53 9.36 3.31 -25.79
C HIS A 53 10.16 2.10 -25.27
N VAL A 54 10.11 0.96 -25.97
CA VAL A 54 10.90 -0.22 -25.60
C VAL A 54 12.39 0.08 -25.62
N ASN A 55 12.90 0.74 -26.67
CA ASN A 55 14.31 1.12 -26.75
C ASN A 55 14.71 2.07 -25.60
N THR A 56 13.87 3.04 -25.25
CA THR A 56 14.13 3.94 -24.12
C THR A 56 14.19 3.18 -22.79
N LEU A 57 13.30 2.21 -22.57
CA LEU A 57 13.32 1.38 -21.37
C LEU A 57 14.57 0.49 -21.31
N GLU A 58 15.01 -0.06 -22.44
CA GLU A 58 16.24 -0.85 -22.51
C GLU A 58 17.48 -0.02 -22.15
N GLU A 59 17.56 1.22 -22.63
CA GLU A 59 18.63 2.16 -22.26
C GLU A 59 18.61 2.50 -20.76
N GLN A 60 17.42 2.74 -20.19
CA GLN A 60 17.27 2.98 -18.76
C GLN A 60 17.69 1.77 -17.91
N ILE A 61 17.28 0.55 -18.30
CA ILE A 61 17.70 -0.68 -17.62
C ILE A 61 19.21 -0.84 -17.67
N LYS A 62 19.84 -0.55 -18.82
CA LYS A 62 21.30 -0.61 -18.96
C LYS A 62 21.99 0.41 -18.07
N GLY A 63 21.46 1.64 -17.97
CA GLY A 63 21.96 2.67 -17.08
C GLY A 63 21.90 2.26 -15.61
N LEU A 64 20.74 1.77 -15.15
CA LEU A 64 20.54 1.32 -13.78
C LEU A 64 21.44 0.13 -13.41
N ARG A 65 21.67 -0.81 -14.33
CA ARG A 65 22.60 -1.92 -14.11
C ARG A 65 24.03 -1.43 -13.92
N SER A 66 24.48 -0.48 -14.75
CA SER A 66 25.81 0.13 -14.61
C SER A 66 25.97 0.87 -13.27
N GLU A 67 24.92 1.56 -12.81
CA GLU A 67 24.93 2.27 -11.53
C GLU A 67 25.01 1.29 -10.34
N ILE A 68 24.24 0.19 -10.39
CA ILE A 68 24.31 -0.88 -9.38
C ILE A 68 25.71 -1.49 -9.32
N GLU A 69 26.34 -1.77 -10.45
CA GLU A 69 27.71 -2.29 -10.51
C GLU A 69 28.72 -1.30 -9.91
N GLN A 70 28.60 -0.01 -10.21
CA GLN A 70 29.46 1.04 -9.66
C GLN A 70 29.32 1.16 -8.13
N LEU A 71 28.08 1.18 -7.62
CA LEU A 71 27.82 1.27 -6.17
C LEU A 71 28.35 0.03 -5.43
N ASN A 72 28.23 -1.16 -6.02
CA ASN A 72 28.79 -2.38 -5.45
C ASN A 72 30.33 -2.33 -5.39
N ALA A 73 30.99 -1.86 -6.45
CA ALA A 73 32.44 -1.69 -6.46
C ALA A 73 32.91 -0.66 -5.41
N GLU A 74 32.16 0.43 -5.22
CA GLU A 74 32.45 1.43 -4.18
C GLU A 74 32.27 0.85 -2.78
N LYS A 75 31.21 0.09 -2.55
CA LYS A 75 30.97 -0.63 -1.29
C LYS A 75 32.11 -1.59 -0.95
N GLU A 76 32.58 -2.37 -1.92
CA GLU A 76 33.71 -3.29 -1.72
C GLU A 76 35.01 -2.53 -1.40
N LYS A 77 35.27 -1.41 -2.10
CA LYS A 77 36.43 -0.56 -1.84
C LYS A 77 36.40 0.07 -0.45
N LEU A 78 35.24 0.50 0.03
CA LEU A 78 35.06 1.02 1.39
C LEU A 78 35.20 -0.09 2.44
N GLY A 79 34.65 -1.28 2.18
CA GLY A 79 34.81 -2.45 3.05
C GLY A 79 36.27 -2.90 3.19
N ALA A 80 37.03 -2.90 2.10
CA ALA A 80 38.46 -3.26 2.12
C ALA A 80 39.33 -2.24 2.89
N LYS A 81 38.98 -0.94 2.83
CA LYS A 81 39.66 0.10 3.61
C LYS A 81 39.39 -0.03 5.11
N ALA A 82 38.15 -0.33 5.50
CA ALA A 82 37.79 -0.52 6.91
C ALA A 82 38.49 -1.74 7.55
N SER A 83 38.83 -2.77 6.77
CA SER A 83 39.52 -3.96 7.29
C SER A 83 41.04 -3.79 7.44
N SER A 84 41.62 -2.66 7.01
CA SER A 84 43.08 -2.43 7.03
C SER A 84 43.56 -1.58 8.22
N GLU A 85 42.66 -1.01 9.03
CA GLU A 85 43.03 -0.03 10.08
C GLU A 85 42.82 -0.52 11.53
N ASP A 86 42.22 -1.70 11.78
CA ASP A 86 42.07 -2.26 13.13
C ASP A 86 43.13 -3.33 13.44
N GLY A 87 44.36 -2.85 13.62
CA GLY A 87 45.51 -3.62 14.08
C GLY A 87 46.18 -2.94 15.28
N ALA A 88 45.45 -2.65 16.35
CA ALA A 88 46.05 -2.15 17.59
C ALA A 88 45.32 -2.70 18.84
N SER A 89 46.05 -3.53 19.59
CA SER A 89 45.75 -4.09 20.89
C SER A 89 45.03 -3.13 21.84
N ILE A 90 43.87 -3.54 22.37
CA ILE A 90 43.37 -3.04 23.67
C ILE A 90 42.88 -4.23 24.49
N SER A 91 43.73 -4.62 25.43
CA SER A 91 43.36 -5.27 26.68
C SER A 91 42.54 -4.31 27.54
N SER A 92 41.65 -4.87 28.36
CA SER A 92 40.84 -4.25 29.43
C SER A 92 39.36 -4.01 29.11
N GLY A 93 38.54 -4.50 30.04
CA GLY A 93 37.09 -4.62 29.93
C GLY A 93 36.38 -3.27 29.79
N GLY A 94 35.37 -3.26 28.92
CA GLY A 94 34.49 -2.12 28.74
C GLY A 94 33.65 -2.37 27.50
N ARG A 95 32.39 -2.78 27.72
CA ARG A 95 31.28 -2.93 26.76
C ARG A 95 31.52 -2.27 25.38
N LYS A 96 32.27 -2.94 24.51
CA LYS A 96 32.41 -2.65 23.08
C LYS A 96 32.03 -3.92 22.34
N GLY A 97 30.74 -4.03 22.01
CA GLY A 97 30.15 -5.17 21.31
C GLY A 97 28.67 -4.96 20.97
N SER A 98 28.24 -3.70 20.84
CA SER A 98 26.83 -3.29 20.85
C SER A 98 26.06 -3.51 19.54
N LEU A 99 26.69 -4.05 18.49
CA LEU A 99 26.01 -4.36 17.22
C LEU A 99 25.56 -5.81 17.13
N GLY A 100 26.32 -6.75 17.71
CA GLY A 100 26.00 -8.17 17.64
C GLY A 100 24.66 -8.51 18.29
N TRP A 101 24.36 -7.90 19.45
CA TRP A 101 23.09 -8.12 20.13
C TRP A 101 21.90 -7.54 19.34
N LEU A 102 22.05 -6.36 18.73
CA LEU A 102 20.99 -5.73 17.94
C LEU A 102 20.67 -6.56 16.67
N VAL A 103 21.70 -7.08 16.01
CA VAL A 103 21.54 -7.96 14.84
C VAL A 103 20.84 -9.26 15.24
N ALA A 104 21.22 -9.85 16.38
CA ALA A 104 20.55 -11.04 16.89
C ALA A 104 19.07 -10.77 17.23
N GLU A 105 18.78 -9.63 17.86
CA GLU A 105 17.42 -9.25 18.24
C GLU A 105 16.54 -8.98 17.02
N LEU A 106 17.05 -8.25 16.02
CA LEU A 106 16.34 -8.05 14.75
C LEU A 106 16.16 -9.37 13.98
N GLY A 107 17.13 -10.28 14.06
CA GLY A 107 17.02 -11.63 13.51
C GLY A 107 15.91 -12.43 14.18
N TYR A 108 15.79 -12.35 15.51
CA TYR A 108 14.70 -12.95 16.28
C TYR A 108 13.35 -12.35 15.87
N VAL A 109 13.24 -11.02 15.82
CA VAL A 109 12.02 -10.30 15.41
C VAL A 109 11.59 -10.72 14.00
N SER A 110 12.52 -10.74 13.05
CA SER A 110 12.25 -11.16 11.67
C SER A 110 11.77 -12.62 11.58
N SER A 111 12.40 -13.52 12.36
CA SER A 111 12.01 -14.93 12.43
C SER A 111 10.60 -15.11 13.00
N VAL A 112 10.27 -14.40 14.08
CA VAL A 112 8.94 -14.47 14.71
C VAL A 112 7.89 -13.84 13.81
N ALA A 113 8.14 -12.66 13.24
CA ALA A 113 7.23 -12.00 12.31
C ALA A 113 6.90 -12.89 11.11
N SER A 114 7.92 -13.54 10.51
CA SER A 114 7.74 -14.48 9.40
C SER A 114 6.87 -15.69 9.80
N LYS A 115 7.09 -16.26 10.99
CA LYS A 115 6.27 -17.39 11.49
C LYS A 115 4.82 -17.01 11.75
N LEU A 116 4.58 -15.75 12.13
CA LEU A 116 3.25 -15.21 12.33
C LEU A 116 2.60 -14.74 11.01
N GLY A 117 3.33 -14.75 9.89
CA GLY A 117 2.84 -14.21 8.62
C GLY A 117 2.63 -12.70 8.65
N LEU A 118 3.39 -11.99 9.50
CA LEU A 118 3.41 -10.53 9.56
C LEU A 118 4.31 -9.99 8.45
N SER A 119 3.82 -8.95 7.77
CA SER A 119 4.56 -8.19 6.78
C SER A 119 4.43 -6.71 7.09
N LEU A 120 5.53 -5.97 6.96
CA LEU A 120 5.47 -4.52 7.01
C LEU A 120 4.90 -4.02 5.68
N GLN A 121 3.94 -3.11 5.74
CA GLN A 121 3.58 -2.27 4.60
C GLN A 121 4.85 -1.50 4.21
N LYS A 122 5.02 -1.19 2.91
CA LYS A 122 6.24 -0.53 2.39
C LYS A 122 6.74 0.49 3.41
N PRO A 123 7.98 0.37 3.92
CA PRO A 123 8.42 1.13 5.08
C PRO A 123 8.52 2.61 4.70
N THR A 124 7.42 3.33 4.84
CA THR A 124 7.34 4.76 4.65
C THR A 124 7.54 5.49 5.97
N ASP A 125 7.36 4.80 7.10
CA ASP A 125 7.50 5.35 8.44
C ASP A 125 8.47 4.51 9.29
N HIS A 126 9.35 5.19 10.03
CA HIS A 126 10.33 4.60 10.93
C HIS A 126 9.70 4.04 12.22
N ARG A 127 8.41 4.28 12.47
CA ARG A 127 7.71 3.89 13.71
C ARG A 127 7.24 2.43 13.77
N GLU A 128 7.05 1.79 12.62
CA GLU A 128 6.48 0.42 12.55
C GLU A 128 7.40 -0.62 13.20
N LEU A 129 8.70 -0.56 12.86
CA LEU A 129 9.68 -1.53 13.33
C LEU A 129 9.91 -1.44 14.85
N PRO A 130 10.13 -0.27 15.47
CA PRO A 130 10.27 -0.17 16.93
C PRO A 130 9.08 -0.72 17.70
N ILE A 131 7.85 -0.44 17.27
CA ILE A 131 6.64 -0.95 17.96
C ILE A 131 6.52 -2.46 17.77
N LEU A 132 6.77 -2.98 16.57
CA LEU A 132 6.80 -4.41 16.31
C LEU A 132 7.86 -5.13 17.16
N CYS A 133 9.06 -4.57 17.25
CA CYS A 133 10.12 -5.08 18.12
C CYS A 133 9.65 -5.11 19.58
N GLY A 134 9.05 -4.03 20.09
CA GLY A 134 8.51 -3.98 21.45
C GLY A 134 7.51 -5.10 21.73
N VAL A 135 6.55 -5.31 20.83
CA VAL A 135 5.53 -6.36 20.96
C VAL A 135 6.12 -7.78 20.88
N ILE A 136 7.13 -8.01 20.03
CA ILE A 136 7.73 -9.35 19.85
C ILE A 136 8.73 -9.69 20.98
N CYS A 137 9.50 -8.70 21.44
CA CYS A 137 10.48 -8.88 22.51
C CYS A 137 9.82 -8.99 23.89
N ASP A 138 8.63 -8.42 24.07
CA ASP A 138 7.81 -8.63 25.26
C ASP A 138 7.03 -9.95 25.14
N LYS A 139 7.32 -10.89 26.05
CA LYS A 139 6.71 -12.23 26.04
C LYS A 139 5.20 -12.20 26.26
N GLU A 140 4.69 -11.33 27.11
CA GLU A 140 3.26 -11.22 27.39
C GLU A 140 2.53 -10.64 26.18
N GLN A 141 3.10 -9.59 25.58
CA GLN A 141 2.52 -8.99 24.38
C GLN A 141 2.57 -9.92 23.17
N LEU A 142 3.63 -10.72 23.01
CA LEU A 142 3.69 -11.71 21.95
C LEU A 142 2.63 -12.82 22.12
N VAL A 143 2.35 -13.23 23.36
CA VAL A 143 1.28 -14.20 23.65
C VAL A 143 -0.09 -13.59 23.34
N GLY A 144 -0.34 -12.35 23.76
CA GLY A 144 -1.59 -11.66 23.44
C GLY A 144 -1.77 -11.45 21.94
N LEU A 145 -0.72 -11.05 21.22
CA LEU A 145 -0.75 -10.93 19.75
C LEU A 145 -1.08 -12.27 19.08
N LYS A 146 -0.46 -13.38 19.50
CA LYS A 146 -0.77 -14.72 18.97
C LYS A 146 -2.22 -15.12 19.21
N SER A 147 -2.72 -14.87 20.43
CA SER A 147 -4.12 -15.13 20.77
C SER A 147 -5.07 -14.31 19.90
N PHE A 148 -4.79 -13.01 19.78
CA PHE A 148 -5.52 -12.09 18.91
C PHE A 148 -5.57 -12.61 17.46
N MET A 149 -4.42 -12.95 16.88
CA MET A 149 -4.34 -13.47 15.51
C MET A 149 -5.07 -14.81 15.33
N GLY A 150 -5.07 -15.65 16.37
CA GLY A 150 -5.77 -16.93 16.39
C GLY A 150 -7.28 -16.77 16.32
N VAL A 151 -7.86 -15.81 17.04
CA VAL A 151 -9.30 -15.52 16.99
C VAL A 151 -9.73 -15.03 15.61
N PHE A 152 -8.87 -14.26 14.93
CA PHE A 152 -9.13 -13.75 13.57
C PHE A 152 -8.54 -14.64 12.45
N ALA A 153 -8.07 -15.85 12.77
CA ALA A 153 -7.41 -16.74 11.80
C ALA A 153 -8.36 -17.15 10.67
N ASP A 154 -9.61 -17.44 11.00
CA ASP A 154 -10.64 -17.86 10.03
C ASP A 154 -11.53 -16.70 9.57
N SER A 155 -11.34 -15.50 10.15
CA SER A 155 -12.07 -14.33 9.69
C SER A 155 -11.68 -14.03 8.25
N PRO A 156 -12.67 -13.82 7.34
CA PRO A 156 -12.38 -13.39 5.98
C PRO A 156 -11.57 -12.10 6.04
N SER A 157 -10.73 -11.87 5.02
CA SER A 157 -10.02 -10.58 4.90
C SER A 157 -11.08 -9.50 4.73
N GLN A 158 -11.40 -8.80 5.81
CA GLN A 158 -12.31 -7.67 5.78
C GLN A 158 -11.48 -6.44 5.52
N ASP A 159 -11.48 -6.01 4.26
CA ASP A 159 -10.93 -4.71 3.90
C ASP A 159 -11.58 -3.64 4.77
N GLY A 160 -10.75 -2.87 5.47
CA GLY A 160 -11.22 -1.84 6.39
C GLY A 160 -11.13 -2.20 7.88
N CYS A 161 -10.76 -3.42 8.27
CA CYS A 161 -10.51 -3.75 9.67
C CYS A 161 -9.06 -3.45 10.08
N PHE A 162 -8.89 -2.47 10.96
CA PHE A 162 -7.59 -2.07 11.51
C PHE A 162 -7.61 -2.17 13.03
N PHE A 163 -6.53 -2.72 13.58
CA PHE A 163 -6.34 -2.87 15.01
C PHE A 163 -5.02 -2.22 15.41
N CYS A 164 -4.97 -1.55 16.55
CA CYS A 164 -3.70 -1.02 17.03
C CYS A 164 -2.78 -2.19 17.43
N LEU A 165 -1.56 -2.24 16.90
CA LEU A 165 -0.62 -3.35 17.12
C LEU A 165 -0.28 -3.54 18.60
N SER A 166 -0.08 -2.45 19.34
CA SER A 166 0.17 -2.51 20.79
C SER A 166 -1.03 -3.10 21.56
N GLN A 167 -2.26 -2.70 21.20
CA GLN A 167 -3.48 -3.21 21.82
C GLN A 167 -3.72 -4.69 21.50
N ALA A 168 -3.46 -5.09 20.24
CA ALA A 168 -3.46 -6.49 19.84
C ALA A 168 -2.42 -7.30 20.64
N GLY A 169 -1.25 -6.72 20.92
CA GLY A 169 -0.25 -7.27 21.82
C GLY A 169 -0.81 -7.58 23.22
N HIS A 170 -1.65 -6.70 23.77
CA HIS A 170 -2.33 -6.95 25.04
C HIS A 170 -3.55 -7.89 24.94
N GLY A 171 -3.80 -8.50 23.78
CA GLY A 171 -4.95 -9.39 23.55
C GLY A 171 -6.29 -8.67 23.48
N LEU A 172 -6.28 -7.35 23.32
CA LEU A 172 -7.50 -6.55 23.24
C LEU A 172 -8.08 -6.63 21.82
N MET A 173 -9.36 -7.01 21.74
CA MET A 173 -10.01 -7.36 20.47
C MET A 173 -10.89 -6.25 19.90
N ALA A 174 -10.99 -5.11 20.56
CA ALA A 174 -11.90 -4.04 20.13
C ALA A 174 -11.45 -3.48 18.76
N PRO A 175 -12.23 -3.68 17.67
CA PRO A 175 -11.95 -3.02 16.40
C PRO A 175 -12.20 -1.53 16.60
N MET A 176 -11.18 -0.70 16.42
CA MET A 176 -11.35 0.74 16.54
C MET A 176 -11.55 1.35 15.17
N LEU A 177 -12.83 1.55 14.85
CA LEU A 177 -13.29 2.25 13.66
C LEU A 177 -13.90 3.58 14.07
N ALA A 178 -13.05 4.61 14.21
CA ALA A 178 -13.48 5.95 13.89
C ALA A 178 -12.94 6.26 12.49
N PHE A 179 -13.73 5.96 11.45
CA PHE A 179 -13.49 6.50 10.12
C PHE A 179 -13.99 7.95 10.12
N GLY A 180 -13.14 8.87 10.55
CA GLY A 180 -13.33 10.29 10.30
C GLY A 180 -12.77 10.70 8.93
N GLU A 181 -13.07 11.92 8.50
CA GLU A 181 -12.42 12.55 7.33
C GLU A 181 -10.88 12.58 7.49
N ASP A 182 -10.38 12.53 8.73
CA ASP A 182 -8.95 12.61 9.10
C ASP A 182 -8.21 11.27 9.17
N GLY A 183 -8.85 10.13 8.89
CA GLY A 183 -8.21 8.80 8.91
C GLY A 183 -8.46 7.97 10.18
N LEU A 184 -7.59 6.98 10.43
CA LEU A 184 -7.72 6.01 11.54
C LEU A 184 -7.22 6.62 12.85
N ARG A 185 -8.06 6.58 13.90
CA ARG A 185 -7.71 7.07 15.23
C ARG A 185 -7.79 5.96 16.27
N CYS A 186 -6.81 5.91 17.16
CA CYS A 186 -6.77 4.98 18.28
C CYS A 186 -7.30 5.67 19.53
N GLN A 187 -8.34 5.13 20.18
CA GLN A 187 -8.87 5.74 21.41
C GLN A 187 -7.85 5.75 22.55
N VAL A 188 -6.84 4.88 22.51
CA VAL A 188 -5.82 4.75 23.56
C VAL A 188 -4.68 5.75 23.38
N HIS A 189 -4.22 5.95 22.14
CA HIS A 189 -3.10 6.87 21.85
C HIS A 189 -3.57 8.29 21.46
N GLY A 190 -4.88 8.48 21.26
CA GLY A 190 -5.45 9.78 20.93
C GLY A 190 -5.00 10.32 19.58
N ASP A 191 -4.88 11.65 19.50
CA ASP A 191 -4.46 12.39 18.29
C ASP A 191 -2.95 12.70 18.26
N ASP A 192 -2.24 12.47 19.36
CA ASP A 192 -0.84 12.93 19.55
C ASP A 192 0.20 11.94 19.01
N ASP A 193 -0.17 10.68 18.70
CA ASP A 193 0.78 9.67 18.25
C ASP A 193 0.26 8.82 17.07
N VAL A 194 1.09 8.74 16.01
CA VAL A 194 0.83 7.90 14.85
C VAL A 194 0.83 6.44 15.29
N CYS A 195 -0.36 5.84 15.33
CA CYS A 195 -0.52 4.45 15.67
C CYS A 195 0.01 3.53 14.58
N VAL A 196 0.65 2.44 15.01
CA VAL A 196 0.94 1.31 14.14
C VAL A 196 -0.24 0.36 14.19
N TRP A 197 -0.78 0.09 13.01
CA TRP A 197 -1.95 -0.73 12.79
C TRP A 197 -1.54 -2.12 12.30
N ILE A 198 -2.32 -3.13 12.67
CA ILE A 198 -2.29 -4.47 12.11
C ILE A 198 -3.64 -4.74 11.43
N SER A 199 -3.59 -5.24 10.20
CA SER A 199 -4.77 -5.57 9.38
C SER A 199 -4.54 -6.88 8.63
N LYS A 200 -5.62 -7.56 8.21
CA LYS A 200 -5.53 -8.80 7.44
C LYS A 200 -5.94 -8.54 5.99
N ARG A 201 -5.01 -8.69 5.05
CA ARG A 201 -5.20 -8.45 3.62
C ARG A 201 -4.80 -9.68 2.84
N GLU A 202 -5.66 -10.16 1.95
CA GLU A 202 -5.38 -11.34 1.10
C GLU A 202 -4.87 -12.56 1.90
N GLY A 203 -5.39 -12.76 3.12
CA GLY A 203 -4.97 -13.85 4.00
C GLY A 203 -3.62 -13.65 4.72
N ARG A 204 -2.98 -12.48 4.60
CA ARG A 204 -1.73 -12.14 5.30
C ARG A 204 -1.94 -10.99 6.28
N TRP A 205 -1.13 -10.94 7.31
CA TRP A 205 -1.15 -9.85 8.27
C TRP A 205 -0.18 -8.77 7.84
N VAL A 206 -0.68 -7.54 7.75
CA VAL A 206 0.06 -6.37 7.30
C VAL A 206 0.08 -5.35 8.43
N ILE A 207 1.27 -4.84 8.73
CA ILE A 207 1.53 -3.80 9.73
C ILE A 207 1.82 -2.50 9.00
N GLY A 208 1.19 -1.39 9.42
CA GLY A 208 1.35 -0.10 8.75
C GLY A 208 0.91 1.08 9.60
N THR A 209 1.44 2.27 9.34
CA THR A 209 1.12 3.52 10.05
C THR A 209 0.02 4.36 9.38
N SER A 210 -0.31 4.11 8.11
CA SER A 210 -1.24 4.94 7.33
C SER A 210 -2.00 4.14 6.27
N ARG A 211 -3.05 4.74 5.68
CA ARG A 211 -3.81 4.18 4.56
C ARG A 211 -2.90 4.05 3.33
N GLY A 212 -2.24 2.91 3.17
CA GLY A 212 -1.78 2.45 1.86
C GLY A 212 -2.68 1.35 1.33
#